data_AF-A0A7W8DFW9-F1
#
_entry.id   AF-A0A7W8DFW9-F1
#
_cell.length_a   1.000
_cell.length_b   1.000
_cell.length_c   1.000
_cell.angle_alpha   90.00
_cell.angle_beta   90.00
_cell.angle_gamma   90.00
#
_symmetry.space_group_name_H-M   'P 1'
#
loop_
_entity.id
_entity.type
_entity.pdbx_description
1 polymer ?
#
loop_
_entity_poly.entity_id
_entity_poly.type
_entity_poly.pdbx_seq_one_letter_code
_entity_poly.pdbx_strand_id
1 'polypeptide(L)'
;MKDIYADHKALEILKGKTILLAEGDSMTSRSLAKILNRYTAKVYVATDGLDALEKFRQHTPNIVIAALDLPVMNGAKLLEQLKKKIQSNLL
;
A
#
# COMPACT_ATOMS: atom_id res chain seq x y z
N MET A 1 -7.89 -25.80 17.71
CA MET A 1 -7.14 -24.55 17.48
C MET A 1 -6.77 -24.47 16.00
N LYS A 2 -7.77 -24.30 15.13
CA LYS A 2 -7.59 -23.78 13.77
C LYS A 2 -7.92 -22.28 13.86
N ASP A 3 -7.43 -21.48 12.92
CA ASP A 3 -7.86 -20.10 12.65
C ASP A 3 -7.04 -18.93 13.24
N ILE A 4 -5.72 -19.07 13.42
CA ILE A 4 -4.80 -17.91 13.57
C ILE A 4 -3.85 -17.73 12.38
N TYR A 5 -3.72 -18.74 11.52
CA TYR A 5 -2.97 -18.60 10.28
C TYR A 5 -3.90 -18.06 9.20
N ALA A 6 -3.51 -16.97 8.55
CA ALA A 6 -4.20 -16.42 7.39
C ALA A 6 -4.56 -17.55 6.43
N ASP A 7 -5.81 -17.54 5.93
CA ASP A 7 -6.30 -18.54 4.98
C ASP A 7 -5.26 -18.70 3.86
N HIS A 8 -4.78 -19.93 3.68
CA HIS A 8 -3.72 -20.26 2.71
C HIS A 8 -4.10 -19.76 1.31
N LYS A 9 -5.39 -19.73 1.00
CA LYS A 9 -5.94 -19.21 -0.25
C LYS A 9 -5.82 -17.69 -0.37
N ALA A 10 -6.00 -16.95 0.73
CA ALA A 10 -5.83 -15.50 0.76
C ALA A 10 -4.37 -15.09 0.52
N LEU A 11 -3.41 -15.87 1.04
CA LEU A 11 -1.98 -15.63 0.83
C LEU A 11 -1.55 -15.88 -0.63
N GLU A 12 -2.11 -16.89 -1.28
CA GLU A 12 -1.84 -17.14 -2.71
C GLU A 12 -2.33 -15.99 -3.62
N ILE A 13 -3.42 -15.31 -3.26
CA ILE A 13 -3.92 -14.14 -4.03
C ILE A 13 -2.92 -12.97 -4.02
N LEU A 14 -2.16 -12.83 -2.94
CA LEU A 14 -1.16 -11.76 -2.80
C LEU A 14 0.14 -12.06 -3.55
N LYS A 15 0.36 -13.33 -3.94
CA LYS A 15 1.53 -13.75 -4.70
C LYS A 15 1.59 -13.00 -6.03
N GLY A 16 2.76 -12.42 -6.32
CA GLY A 16 2.95 -11.62 -7.55
C GLY A 16 2.37 -10.19 -7.47
N LYS A 17 1.62 -9.83 -6.42
CA LYS A 17 1.05 -8.48 -6.28
C LYS A 17 2.09 -7.50 -5.73
N THR A 18 2.05 -6.26 -6.20
CA THR A 18 2.82 -5.16 -5.64
C THR A 18 1.94 -4.29 -4.74
N ILE A 19 2.51 -3.79 -3.65
CA ILE A 19 1.82 -2.94 -2.67
C ILE A 19 2.54 -1.61 -2.56
N LEU A 20 1.79 -0.50 -2.55
CA LEU A 20 2.25 0.78 -2.04
C LEU A 20 1.75 0.95 -0.60
N LEU A 21 2.68 1.08 0.35
CA LEU A 21 2.42 1.32 1.77
C LEU A 21 2.78 2.76 2.10
N ALA A 22 1.79 3.62 2.34
CA ALA A 22 1.97 5.00 2.80
C ALA A 22 1.81 5.06 4.32
N GLU A 23 2.92 5.17 5.04
CA GLU A 23 2.99 5.15 6.50
C GLU A 23 4.12 6.07 6.96
N GLY A 24 3.78 7.08 7.76
CA GLY A 24 4.70 8.13 8.18
C GLY A 24 5.63 7.72 9.31
N ASP A 25 5.23 6.73 10.11
CA ASP A 25 6.10 6.20 11.15
C ASP A 25 7.09 5.18 10.58
N SER A 26 8.38 5.47 10.72
CA SER A 26 9.46 4.65 10.17
C SER A 26 9.56 3.24 10.79
N MET A 27 9.14 3.07 12.04
CA MET A 27 9.16 1.77 12.72
C MET A 27 7.99 0.89 12.26
N THR A 28 6.80 1.48 12.17
CA THR A 28 5.57 0.84 11.71
C THR A 28 5.70 0.44 10.25
N SER A 29 6.12 1.36 9.38
CA SER A 29 6.33 1.09 7.96
C SER A 29 7.35 -0.03 7.72
N ARG A 30 8.47 -0.03 8.45
CA ARG A 30 9.49 -1.10 8.37
C ARG A 30 8.93 -2.45 8.80
N SER A 31 8.18 -2.48 9.89
CA SER A 31 7.58 -3.71 10.43
C SER A 31 6.53 -4.29 9.48
N LEU A 32 5.62 -3.46 8.99
CA LEU A 32 4.60 -3.85 8.02
C LEU A 32 5.21 -4.29 6.70
N ALA A 33 6.17 -3.53 6.15
CA ALA A 33 6.85 -3.90 4.92
C ALA A 33 7.56 -5.25 5.05
N LYS A 34 8.19 -5.55 6.19
CA LYS A 34 8.83 -6.85 6.44
C LYS A 34 7.82 -8.00 6.42
N ILE A 35 6.62 -7.80 6.94
CA ILE A 35 5.55 -8.82 6.94
C ILE A 35 4.98 -8.97 5.52
N LEU A 36 4.58 -7.87 4.89
CA LEU A 36 3.93 -7.87 3.58
C LEU A 36 4.83 -8.43 2.47
N ASN A 37 6.14 -8.14 2.49
CA ASN A 37 7.09 -8.68 1.51
C ASN A 37 7.21 -10.21 1.57
N ARG A 38 6.77 -10.88 2.65
CA ARG A 38 6.76 -12.36 2.71
C ARG A 38 5.70 -12.98 1.81
N TYR A 39 4.68 -12.21 1.45
CA TYR A 39 3.47 -12.70 0.78
C TYR A 39 3.21 -11.99 -0.56
N THR A 40 4.02 -11.00 -0.92
CA THR A 40 3.82 -10.12 -2.07
C THR A 40 5.09 -10.05 -2.92
N ALA A 41 4.98 -9.59 -4.17
CA ALA A 41 6.15 -9.44 -5.04
C ALA A 41 7.06 -8.29 -4.60
N LYS A 42 6.44 -7.16 -4.22
CA LYS A 42 7.18 -5.96 -3.83
C LYS A 42 6.31 -5.04 -3.00
N VAL A 43 6.87 -4.50 -1.92
CA VAL A 43 6.30 -3.37 -1.19
C VAL A 43 7.11 -2.11 -1.49
N TYR A 44 6.46 -1.09 -2.01
CA TYR A 44 6.97 0.28 -2.12
C TYR A 44 6.51 1.05 -0.89
N VAL A 45 7.44 1.58 -0.10
CA VAL A 45 7.11 2.33 1.11
C VAL A 45 7.15 3.82 0.78
N ALA A 46 6.12 4.56 1.17
CA ALA A 46 6.06 6.01 1.10
C ALA A 46 5.97 6.62 2.51
N THR A 47 6.73 7.68 2.77
CA THR A 47 6.81 8.30 4.11
C THR A 47 5.82 9.44 4.31
N ASP A 48 5.19 9.92 3.24
CA ASP A 48 4.18 10.95 3.26
C ASP A 48 3.24 10.84 2.05
N GLY A 49 2.23 11.72 2.00
CA GLY A 49 1.23 11.68 0.92
C GLY A 49 1.75 12.07 -0.46
N LEU A 50 2.76 12.95 -0.58
CA LEU A 50 3.32 13.36 -1.87
C LEU A 50 4.22 12.26 -2.44
N ASP A 51 5.08 11.69 -1.59
CA ASP A 51 5.89 10.53 -1.91
C ASP A 51 5.02 9.34 -2.36
N ALA A 52 3.87 9.14 -1.70
CA ALA A 52 2.90 8.11 -2.11
C ALA A 52 2.32 8.37 -3.51
N LEU A 53 1.94 9.60 -3.83
CA LEU A 53 1.44 9.96 -5.17
C LEU A 53 2.51 9.74 -6.25
N GLU A 54 3.75 10.09 -5.96
CA GLU A 54 4.87 9.90 -6.88
C GLU A 54 5.13 8.41 -7.12
N LYS A 55 5.28 7.62 -6.06
CA LYS A 55 5.50 6.16 -6.15
C LYS A 55 4.34 5.45 -6.82
N PHE A 56 3.10 5.89 -6.60
CA PHE A 56 1.94 5.36 -7.32
C PHE A 56 2.09 5.54 -8.84
N ARG A 57 2.48 6.75 -9.27
CA ARG A 57 2.70 7.06 -10.70
C ARG A 57 3.85 6.26 -11.29
N GLN A 58 4.94 6.08 -10.54
CA GLN A 58 6.14 5.40 -11.03
C GLN A 58 5.96 3.87 -11.13
N HIS A 59 5.19 3.27 -10.22
CA HIS A 59 5.18 1.82 -10.05
C HIS A 59 3.83 1.14 -10.32
N THR A 60 2.75 1.90 -10.49
CA THR A 60 1.39 1.38 -10.76
C THR A 60 1.05 0.16 -9.87
N PRO A 61 1.09 0.32 -8.54
CA PRO A 61 0.96 -0.79 -7.61
C PRO A 61 -0.43 -1.45 -7.72
N ASN A 62 -0.52 -2.75 -7.44
CA ASN A 62 -1.81 -3.45 -7.45
C ASN A 62 -2.69 -3.10 -6.24
N ILE A 63 -2.06 -2.76 -5.11
CA ILE A 63 -2.74 -2.47 -3.84
C ILE A 63 -2.12 -1.21 -3.23
N VAL A 64 -2.96 -0.34 -2.66
CA VAL A 64 -2.53 0.81 -1.87
C VAL A 64 -3.04 0.65 -0.44
N ILE A 65 -2.14 0.77 0.53
CA ILE A 65 -2.43 0.81 1.96
C ILE A 65 -1.94 2.16 2.47
N ALA A 66 -2.80 2.92 3.14
CA ALA A 66 -2.45 4.25 3.65
C ALA A 66 -2.88 4.41 5.11
N ALA A 67 -1.97 4.89 5.95
CA ALA A 67 -2.29 5.37 7.29
C ALA A 67 -3.25 6.57 7.19
N LEU A 68 -4.22 6.66 8.11
CA LEU A 68 -5.12 7.82 8.18
C LEU A 68 -4.34 9.08 8.52
N ASP A 69 -3.48 8.98 9.54
CA ASP A 69 -2.55 10.02 9.95
C ASP A 69 -1.25 9.85 9.17
N LEU A 70 -1.10 10.65 8.13
CA LEU A 70 0.04 10.64 7.24
C LEU A 70 0.59 12.07 7.13
N PRO A 71 1.92 12.28 7.14
CA PRO A 71 2.50 13.60 6.98
C PRO A 71 2.09 14.25 5.65
N VAL A 72 2.04 15.60 5.65
CA VAL A 72 1.71 16.46 4.49
C VAL A 72 0.25 16.35 4.01
N MET A 73 -0.32 15.15 3.95
CA MET A 73 -1.68 14.88 3.50
C MET A 73 -2.21 13.66 4.24
N ASN A 74 -3.43 13.75 4.79
CA ASN A 74 -4.09 12.61 5.42
C ASN A 74 -4.36 11.47 4.41
N GLY A 75 -4.41 10.23 4.90
CA GLY A 75 -4.60 9.06 4.04
C GLY A 75 -5.90 9.05 3.27
N ALA A 76 -6.98 9.60 3.84
CA ALA A 76 -8.28 9.69 3.17
C ALA A 76 -8.22 10.54 1.89
N LYS A 77 -7.58 11.72 1.97
CA LYS A 77 -7.38 12.62 0.83
C LYS A 77 -6.43 12.04 -0.20
N LEU A 78 -5.38 11.32 0.25
CA LEU A 78 -4.51 10.55 -0.66
C LEU A 78 -5.33 9.58 -1.51
N LEU A 79 -6.14 8.73 -0.86
CA LEU A 79 -6.95 7.73 -1.54
C LEU A 79 -8.01 8.36 -2.46
N GLU A 80 -8.59 9.49 -2.08
CA GLU A 80 -9.51 10.25 -2.94
C GLU A 80 -8.82 10.71 -4.24
N GLN A 81 -7.62 11.29 -4.13
CA GLN A 81 -6.86 11.76 -5.29
C GLN A 81 -6.43 10.60 -6.20
N LEU A 82 -5.98 9.48 -5.61
CA LEU A 82 -5.61 8.29 -6.36
C LEU A 82 -6.80 7.71 -7.13
N LYS A 83 -7.98 7.63 -6.49
CA LYS A 83 -9.22 7.20 -7.16
C LYS A 83 -9.56 8.09 -8.36
N LYS A 84 -9.49 9.41 -8.20
CA LYS A 84 -9.73 10.38 -9.29
C LYS A 84 -8.75 10.17 -10.45
N LYS A 85 -7.46 9.95 -10.16
CA LYS A 85 -6.44 9.68 -11.19
C LYS A 85 -6.70 8.36 -11.95
N ILE A 86 -7.08 7.30 -11.25
CA ILE A 86 -7.41 6.01 -11.88
C ILE A 86 -8.60 6.17 -12.84
N GLN A 87 -9.65 6.86 -12.41
CA GLN A 87 -10.83 7.12 -13.23
C GLN A 87 -10.52 7.97 -14.46
N SER A 88 -9.64 8.98 -14.32
CA SER A 88 -9.21 9.82 -15.44
C SER A 88 -8.39 9.07 -16.49
N ASN A 89 -7.70 7.98 -16.12
CA ASN A 89 -6.89 7.18 -17.06
C ASN A 89 -7.71 6.09 -17.79
N LEU A 90 -9.01 5.97 -17.47
CA LEU A 90 -9.96 5.02 -18.08
C LEU A 90 -10.84 5.68 -19.17
N LEU A 91 -10.61 6.96 -19.45
CA LEU A 91 -11.23 7.77 -20.52
C LEU A 91 -10.14 8.22 -21.48
#